data_AF-A0A232EDI8-F1
#
_entry.id   AF-A0A232EDI8-F1
#
_cell.length_a   1.000
_cell.length_b   1.000
_cell.length_c   1.000
_cell.angle_alpha   90.00
_cell.angle_beta   90.00
_cell.angle_gamma   90.00
#
_symmetry.space_group_name_H-M   'P 1'
#
loop_
_entity.id
_entity.type
_entity.pdbx_description
1 polymer ?
#
loop_
_entity_poly.entity_id
_entity_poly.type
_entity_poly.pdbx_seq_one_letter_code
_entity_poly.pdbx_strand_id
1 'polypeptide(L)' 'MNESSIEYWNRNSTSLSTLAKRYMVIMVTSVPSERLFSKAGRIMTQDRSSLSPKHLQHLLFLASLRKKDWHL' A
#
# COMPACT_ATOMS: atom_id res chain seq x y z
N MET A 1 -18.30 -20.68 -4.87
CA MET A 1 -17.73 -20.11 -6.11
C MET A 1 -17.64 -18.60 -5.90
N ASN A 2 -16.46 -18.05 -5.68
CA ASN A 2 -16.21 -16.61 -5.72
C ASN A 2 -14.70 -16.44 -5.97
N GLU A 3 -14.27 -16.72 -7.20
CA GLU A 3 -12.92 -16.37 -7.62
C GLU A 3 -12.87 -14.85 -7.79
N SER A 4 -11.92 -14.19 -7.13
CA SER A 4 -11.74 -12.76 -7.31
C SER A 4 -11.23 -12.47 -8.71
N SER A 5 -11.59 -11.32 -9.29
CA SER A 5 -11.18 -10.97 -10.65
C SER A 5 -9.64 -10.98 -10.82
N ILE A 6 -8.88 -10.72 -9.76
CA ILE A 6 -7.42 -10.77 -9.78
C ILE A 6 -6.88 -12.21 -9.84
N GLU A 7 -7.52 -13.15 -9.14
CA GLU A 7 -7.16 -14.58 -9.18
C GLU A 7 -7.41 -15.16 -10.58
N TYR A 8 -8.54 -14.79 -11.19
CA TYR A 8 -8.88 -15.19 -12.55
C TYR A 8 -7.80 -14.77 -13.57
N TRP A 9 -7.40 -13.50 -13.57
CA TRP A 9 -6.35 -12.99 -14.48
C TRP A 9 -4.95 -13.49 -14.13
N ASN A 10 -4.71 -13.90 -12.89
CA ASN A 10 -3.46 -14.56 -12.51
C ASN A 10 -3.37 -15.98 -13.08
N ARG A 11 -4.50 -16.70 -13.15
CA ARG A 11 -4.58 -18.03 -13.76
C ARG A 11 -4.59 -17.97 -15.29
N ASN A 12 -5.31 -17.01 -15.87
CA ASN A 12 -5.52 -16.92 -17.31
C ASN A 12 -4.60 -15.87 -17.95
N SER A 13 -3.41 -16.30 -18.39
CA SER A 13 -2.41 -15.43 -19.01
C SER A 13 -2.66 -15.25 -20.51
N THR A 14 -3.62 -14.41 -20.86
CA THR A 14 -3.80 -13.93 -22.25
C THR A 14 -3.02 -12.64 -22.49
N SER A 15 -2.92 -12.17 -23.73
CA SER A 15 -2.35 -10.85 -24.05
C SER A 15 -3.04 -9.70 -23.30
N LEU A 16 -4.33 -9.85 -22.98
CA LEU A 16 -5.12 -8.89 -22.21
C LEU A 16 -4.86 -8.97 -20.70
N SER A 17 -4.33 -10.08 -20.20
CA SER A 17 -4.10 -10.27 -18.76
C SER A 17 -3.14 -9.23 -18.17
N THR A 18 -2.12 -8.80 -18.93
CA THR A 18 -1.20 -7.73 -18.53
C THR A 18 -1.92 -6.41 -18.35
N LEU A 19 -2.82 -6.08 -19.28
CA LEU A 19 -3.62 -4.86 -19.24
C LEU A 19 -4.60 -4.90 -18.07
N ALA A 20 -5.33 -6.01 -17.93
CA ALA A 20 -6.29 -6.21 -16.85
C ALA A 20 -5.65 -6.09 -15.47
N LYS A 21 -4.50 -6.73 -15.25
CA LYS A 21 -3.74 -6.63 -13.99
C LYS A 21 -3.32 -5.19 -13.69
N ARG A 22 -2.87 -4.45 -14.71
CA ARG A 22 -2.44 -3.05 -14.52
C ARG A 22 -3.58 -2.14 -14.07
N TYR A 23 -4.76 -2.27 -14.67
CA TYR A 23 -5.91 -1.43 -14.31
C TYR A 23 -6.60 -1.88 -13.01
N MET A 24 -6.59 -3.17 -12.68
CA MET A 24 -7.22 -3.65 -11.43
C MET A 24 -6.53 -3.17 -10.16
N VAL A 25 -5.24 -2.85 -10.21
CA VAL A 25 -4.50 -2.33 -9.05
C VAL A 25 -4.81 -0.84 -8.81
N ILE A 26 -5.41 -0.15 -9.80
CA ILE A 26 -5.78 1.25 -9.66
C ILE A 26 -7.02 1.34 -8.78
N MET A 27 -6.86 1.97 -7.63
CA MET A 27 -7.97 2.28 -6.75
C MET A 27 -8.75 3.47 -7.31
N VAL A 28 -10.08 3.34 -7.40
CA VAL A 28 -10.97 4.41 -7.91
C VAL A 28 -11.07 5.59 -6.92
N THR A 29 -10.72 5.38 -5.65
CA THR A 29 -10.90 6.36 -4.58
C THR A 29 -9.57 6.82 -3.97
N SER A 30 -9.57 8.03 -3.41
CA SER A 30 -8.46 8.61 -2.64
C SER A 30 -8.31 8.03 -1.23
N VAL A 31 -9.27 7.22 -0.78
CA VAL A 31 -9.32 6.59 0.55
C VAL A 31 -8.00 5.93 1.00
N PRO A 32 -7.29 5.12 0.19
CA PRO A 32 -5.99 4.58 0.59
C PRO A 32 -4.94 5.67 0.88
N SER A 33 -4.94 6.75 0.12
CA SER A 33 -4.06 7.90 0.33
C SER A 33 -4.43 8.65 1.61
N GLU A 34 -5.72 8.94 1.82
CA GLU A 34 -6.21 9.58 3.06
C GLU A 34 -5.88 8.77 4.30
N ARG A 35 -6.03 7.43 4.23
CA ARG A 35 -5.63 6.52 5.30
C ARG A 35 -4.14 6.57 5.57
N LEU A 36 -3.31 6.65 4.53
CA LEU A 36 -1.87 6.82 4.66
C LEU A 36 -1.52 8.16 5.34
N PHE A 37 -2.15 9.27 4.91
CA PHE A 37 -1.94 10.59 5.52
C PHE A 37 -2.41 10.66 6.97
N SER A 38 -3.54 10.04 7.30
CA SER A 38 -4.02 9.93 8.68
C SER A 38 -3.02 9.18 9.56
N LYS A 39 -2.48 8.05 9.07
CA LYS A 39 -1.43 7.29 9.76
C LYS A 39 -0.12 8.09 9.88
N ALA A 40 0.25 8.84 8.85
CA ALA A 40 1.41 9.74 8.87
C ALA A 40 1.24 10.86 9.91
N GLY A 41 0.07 11.48 9.99
CA GLY A 41 -0.26 12.49 11.00
C GLY A 41 -0.10 11.95 12.42
N ARG A 42 -0.46 10.68 12.65
CA ARG A 42 -0.23 10.01 13.94
C ARG A 42 1.25 9.78 14.25
N ILE A 43 2.09 9.54 13.24
CA ILE A 43 3.55 9.40 13.43
C ILE A 43 4.20 10.77 13.69
N MET A 44 3.67 11.83 13.08
CA MET A 44 4.12 13.22 13.23
C MET A 44 3.58 13.93 14.48
N THR A 45 3.10 13.22 15.51
CA THR A 45 2.65 13.83 16.78
C THR A 45 3.67 14.81 17.35
N GLN A 46 3.19 15.84 18.07
CA GLN A 46 3.94 17.04 18.48
C GLN A 46 5.31 16.75 19.15
N ASP A 47 5.43 15.63 19.88
CA ASP A 47 6.68 15.16 20.53
C ASP A 47 7.76 14.64 19.56
N ARG A 48 7.40 14.42 18.28
CA ARG A 48 8.26 13.92 17.18
C ARG A 48 8.28 14.90 16.00
N SER A 49 7.99 16.18 16.25
CA SER A 49 7.86 17.24 15.24
C SER A 49 9.17 17.61 14.51
N SER A 50 10.33 17.13 14.96
CA SER A 50 11.65 17.36 14.34
C SER A 50 12.08 16.25 13.36
N LEU A 51 11.16 15.37 12.93
CA LEU A 51 11.50 14.38 11.91
C LEU A 51 11.68 15.03 10.54
N SER A 52 12.84 14.81 9.92
CA SER A 52 13.01 15.17 8.52
C SER A 52 12.04 14.37 7.63
N PRO A 53 11.60 14.92 6.48
CA PRO A 53 10.68 14.24 5.57
C PRO A 53 11.16 12.84 5.16
N LYS A 54 12.48 12.67 5.00
CA LYS A 54 13.11 11.39 4.68
C LYS A 54 12.94 10.35 5.79
N HIS A 55 13.14 10.74 7.05
CA HIS A 55 12.95 9.82 8.18
C HIS A 55 11.48 9.45 8.37
N LEU A 56 10.56 10.40 8.15
CA LEU A 56 9.14 10.11 8.17
C LEU A 56 8.76 9.06 7.11
N GLN A 57 9.28 9.20 5.89
CA GLN A 57 9.05 8.23 4.81
C GLN A 57 9.54 6.83 5.20
N HIS A 58 10.73 6.72 5.80
CA HIS A 58 11.24 5.44 6.29
C HIS A 58 10.35 4.84 7.38
N LEU A 59 9.91 5.64 8.36
CA LEU A 59 9.01 5.16 9.41
C LEU A 59 7.66 4.73 8.86
N LEU A 60 7.10 5.47 7.89
CA LEU A 60 5.87 5.09 7.20
C LEU A 60 6.00 3.76 6.47
N PHE A 61 7.13 3.56 5.78
CA PHE A 61 7.44 2.29 5.11
C PHE A 61 7.52 1.14 6.13
N LEU A 62 8.35 1.29 7.17
CA LEU A 62 8.49 0.28 8.23
C LEU A 62 7.16 -0.03 8.93
N ALA A 63 6.34 1.00 9.19
CA ALA A 63 5.03 0.83 9.79
C ALA A 63 4.00 0.15 8.87
N SER A 64 4.27 0.06 7.56
CA SER A 64 3.43 -0.68 6.61
C SER A 64 3.76 -2.18 6.54
N LEU A 65 4.96 -2.57 6.97
CA LEU A 65 5.41 -3.96 7.05
C LEU A 65 4.85 -4.67 8.28
N ARG A 66 4.61 -5.98 8.18
CA ARG A 66 4.23 -6.83 9.33
C ARG A 66 5.52 -7.32 9.99
N LYS A 67 5.51 -7.62 11.30
CA LYS A 67 6.70 -8.11 12.02
C LYS A 67 7.40 -9.30 11.34
N LYS A 68 6.65 -10.22 10.73
CA LYS A 68 7.22 -11.35 9.98
C LYS A 68 8.03 -10.95 8.74
N ASP A 69 7.75 -9.78 8.17
CA ASP A 69 8.44 -9.24 7.00
C ASP A 69 9.78 -8.57 7.41
N TRP A 70 10.06 -8.44 8.72
CA TRP A 70 11.27 -7.79 9.22
C TRP A 70 12.47 -8.73 9.30
N HIS A 71 12.26 -10.05 9.14
CA HIS A 71 13.32 -11.06 9.22
C HIS A 71 14.21 -10.91 10.47
N LEU A 72 13.63 -10.45 11.59
CA LEU A 72 14.25 -10.40 12.92
C LEU A 72 14.08 -11.72 13.67
#